data_AF-A0A958FKF4-F1
#
_entry.id   AF-A0A958FKF4-F1
#
_cell.length_a   1.000
_cell.length_b   1.000
_cell.length_c   1.000
_cell.angle_alpha   90.00
_cell.angle_beta   90.00
_cell.angle_gamma   90.00
#
_symmetry.space_group_name_H-M   'P 1'
#
loop_
_entity.id
_entity.type
_entity.pdbx_description
1 polymer ?
#
loop_
_entity_poly.entity_id
_entity_poly.type
_entity_poly.pdbx_seq_one_letter_code
_entity_poly.pdbx_strand_id
1 'polypeptide(L)'
;MSLFDIFKGKAENEELDPLADLTLSRLKVGYYLDFDLKTWEVTAYNRYDYGEGDYGDEWELTSGREKIYLERGEDDEVEWSVSKKLPIGAIEGNIPRHIIEFEDPPNQIEAKGKTYYLDESGSAYFYKGGRGQRIGFIAWDFIDEEGENFVTIEQWGEEAFEAAEGRYVEEYEFTNILPGLNS
;
A
#
# COMPACT_ATOMS: atom_id res chain seq x y z
N MET A 1 62.55 22.43 -13.20
CA MET A 1 62.60 22.17 -11.74
C MET A 1 61.51 23.01 -11.08
N SER A 2 60.52 22.31 -10.51
CA SER A 2 59.69 22.57 -9.32
C SER A 2 59.31 24.01 -8.88
N LEU A 3 58.01 24.23 -8.62
CA LEU A 3 57.36 24.50 -7.31
C LEU A 3 56.04 25.27 -7.52
N PHE A 4 54.84 24.66 -7.29
CA PHE A 4 53.99 24.77 -6.07
C PHE A 4 53.76 26.24 -5.66
N ASP A 5 52.58 26.85 -5.55
CA ASP A 5 51.19 26.47 -5.27
C ASP A 5 50.27 27.41 -6.08
N ILE A 6 49.02 27.08 -6.41
CA ILE A 6 47.81 27.49 -5.66
C ILE A 6 46.66 27.09 -6.58
N PHE A 7 45.80 26.18 -6.16
CA PHE A 7 44.33 26.33 -6.21
C PHE A 7 43.76 25.11 -5.50
N LYS A 8 43.60 25.30 -4.21
CA LYS A 8 42.85 24.43 -3.31
C LYS A 8 41.42 24.40 -3.83
N GLY A 9 41.07 23.35 -4.59
CA GLY A 9 39.69 23.06 -4.94
C GLY A 9 38.91 22.99 -3.64
N LYS A 10 37.93 23.89 -3.47
CA LYS A 10 36.88 23.68 -2.48
C LYS A 10 36.25 22.35 -2.87
N ALA A 11 36.44 21.32 -2.05
CA ALA A 11 35.47 20.25 -1.98
C ALA A 11 34.17 20.96 -1.58
N GLU A 12 33.27 21.14 -2.53
CA GLU A 12 31.88 21.34 -2.22
C GLU A 12 31.51 20.15 -1.33
N ASN A 13 31.33 20.41 -0.04
CA ASN A 13 30.42 19.60 0.73
C ASN A 13 29.09 19.77 0.00
N GLU A 14 28.77 18.84 -0.91
CA GLU A 14 27.40 18.43 -1.09
C GLU A 14 26.95 17.99 0.30
N GLU A 15 26.42 18.93 1.09
CA GLU A 15 25.52 18.59 2.16
C GLU A 15 24.42 17.78 1.48
N LEU A 16 24.54 16.45 1.53
CA LEU A 16 23.47 15.52 1.14
C LEU A 16 22.23 16.05 1.82
N ASP A 17 21.28 16.53 1.03
CA ASP A 17 20.03 17.06 1.56
C ASP A 17 19.43 15.95 2.44
N PRO A 18 19.34 16.14 3.77
CA PRO A 18 18.82 15.10 4.66
C PRO A 18 17.37 14.75 4.35
N LEU A 19 16.69 15.55 3.51
CA LEU A 19 15.35 15.28 2.98
C LEU A 19 15.36 14.48 1.67
N ALA A 20 16.48 14.39 0.94
CA ALA A 20 16.57 13.60 -0.30
C ALA A 20 16.37 12.08 -0.06
N ASP A 21 16.57 11.64 1.18
CA ASP A 21 16.31 10.26 1.61
C ASP A 21 14.85 10.00 2.04
N LEU A 22 13.99 11.02 2.05
CA LEU A 22 12.57 10.93 2.43
C LEU A 22 11.72 10.58 1.20
N THR A 23 11.78 9.31 0.81
CA THR A 23 10.93 8.73 -0.24
C THR A 23 9.78 7.93 0.37
N LEU A 24 8.74 7.68 -0.41
CA LEU A 24 7.55 6.95 0.03
C LEU A 24 7.89 5.52 0.50
N SER A 25 8.80 4.86 -0.22
CA SER A 25 9.36 3.54 0.12
C SER A 25 10.15 3.48 1.44
N ARG A 26 10.44 4.63 2.06
CA ARG A 26 11.23 4.73 3.30
C ARG A 26 10.44 5.26 4.49
N LEU A 27 9.11 5.32 4.38
CA LEU A 27 8.23 5.70 5.47
C LEU A 27 8.44 4.79 6.70
N LYS A 28 8.41 5.38 7.89
CA LYS A 28 8.49 4.69 9.17
C LYS A 28 7.31 5.08 10.04
N VAL A 29 6.93 4.20 10.96
CA VAL A 29 5.94 4.52 12.00
C VAL A 29 6.35 5.80 12.74
N GLY A 30 5.41 6.74 12.86
CA GLY A 30 5.59 8.07 13.43
C GLY A 30 5.98 9.14 12.40
N TYR A 31 6.19 8.81 11.12
CA TYR A 31 6.37 9.80 10.06
C TYR A 31 5.04 10.45 9.69
N TYR A 32 5.12 11.63 9.12
CA TYR A 32 3.99 12.39 8.60
C TYR A 32 4.17 12.62 7.10
N LEU A 33 3.07 12.69 6.36
CA LEU A 33 3.04 13.06 4.95
C LEU A 33 1.70 13.72 4.60
N ASP A 34 1.70 14.56 3.58
CA ASP A 34 0.50 15.19 3.04
C ASP A 34 0.00 14.44 1.80
N PHE A 35 -1.28 14.13 1.79
CA PHE A 35 -1.99 13.46 0.69
C PHE A 35 -3.47 13.85 0.71
N ASP A 36 -4.04 14.12 -0.46
CA ASP A 36 -5.45 14.51 -0.64
C ASP A 36 -5.88 15.66 0.31
N LEU A 37 -5.07 16.73 0.33
CA LEU A 37 -5.27 17.94 1.14
C LEU A 37 -5.33 17.70 2.67
N LYS A 38 -4.83 16.55 3.15
CA LYS A 38 -4.75 16.18 4.56
C LYS A 38 -3.33 15.77 4.93
N THR A 39 -2.97 16.04 6.18
CA THR A 39 -1.77 15.47 6.79
C THR A 39 -2.12 14.13 7.45
N TRP A 40 -1.31 13.13 7.17
CA TRP A 40 -1.45 11.76 7.64
C TRP A 40 -0.25 11.36 8.49
N GLU A 41 -0.49 10.59 9.55
CA GLU A 41 0.55 9.95 10.35
C GLU A 41 0.65 8.47 9.97
N VAL A 42 1.87 7.98 9.76
CA VAL A 42 2.17 6.56 9.61
C VAL A 42 2.07 5.90 10.97
N THR A 43 1.07 5.04 11.16
CA THR A 43 0.78 4.42 12.47
C THR A 43 1.15 2.96 12.55
N ALA A 44 1.25 2.27 11.41
CA ALA A 44 1.73 0.90 11.33
C ALA A 44 2.44 0.65 10.00
N TYR A 45 3.18 -0.45 9.96
CA TYR A 45 3.80 -0.99 8.76
C TYR A 45 3.59 -2.50 8.76
N ASN A 46 3.23 -3.06 7.62
CA ASN A 46 2.97 -4.47 7.40
C ASN A 46 3.64 -4.93 6.11
N ARG A 47 3.75 -6.24 5.94
CA ARG A 47 4.31 -6.84 4.72
C ARG A 47 3.47 -8.02 4.27
N TYR A 48 3.33 -8.15 2.96
CA TYR A 48 2.72 -9.26 2.26
C TYR A 48 3.79 -10.07 1.52
N ASP A 49 3.59 -11.38 1.46
CA ASP A 49 4.43 -12.35 0.73
C ASP A 49 3.50 -13.14 -0.17
N TYR A 50 3.57 -12.84 -1.47
CA TYR A 50 2.71 -13.39 -2.51
C TYR A 50 3.27 -14.71 -3.07
N GLY A 51 4.44 -15.16 -2.58
CA GLY A 51 5.16 -16.31 -3.11
C GLY A 51 6.17 -15.93 -4.17
N GLU A 52 6.94 -16.93 -4.64
CA GLU A 52 7.93 -16.82 -5.73
C GLU A 52 9.02 -15.74 -5.65
N GLY A 53 9.07 -14.97 -4.56
CA GLY A 53 9.99 -13.85 -4.39
C GLY A 53 9.31 -12.48 -4.36
N ASP A 54 7.98 -12.45 -4.52
CA ASP A 54 7.18 -11.24 -4.66
C ASP A 54 6.62 -10.80 -3.30
N TYR A 55 6.76 -9.51 -3.01
CA TYR A 55 6.40 -8.95 -1.72
C TYR A 55 5.72 -7.59 -1.88
N GLY A 56 4.72 -7.36 -1.04
CA GLY A 56 4.08 -6.05 -0.88
C GLY A 56 4.45 -5.41 0.45
N ASP A 57 4.61 -4.10 0.46
CA ASP A 57 4.78 -3.29 1.68
C ASP A 57 3.56 -2.41 1.90
N GLU A 58 3.03 -2.38 3.12
CA GLU A 58 1.86 -1.57 3.45
C GLU A 58 2.09 -0.68 4.67
N TRP A 59 1.64 0.57 4.59
CA TRP A 59 1.64 1.53 5.68
C TRP A 59 0.21 1.93 6.05
N GLU A 60 -0.14 1.78 7.33
CA GLU A 60 -1.40 2.30 7.86
C GLU A 60 -1.26 3.80 8.14
N LEU A 61 -2.01 4.63 7.42
CA LEU A 61 -1.99 6.07 7.58
C LEU A 61 -3.26 6.54 8.28
N THR A 62 -3.15 7.42 9.27
CA THR A 62 -4.31 7.99 9.96
C THR A 62 -4.34 9.51 9.96
N SER A 63 -5.54 10.06 9.81
CA SER A 63 -5.80 11.50 9.93
C SER A 63 -7.10 11.71 10.71
N GLY A 64 -6.98 12.09 11.98
CA GLY A 64 -8.13 12.23 12.88
C GLY A 64 -8.86 10.91 13.14
N ARG A 65 -10.00 10.69 12.48
CA ARG A 65 -10.78 9.43 12.57
C ARG A 65 -10.67 8.57 11.31
N GLU A 66 -10.03 9.08 10.28
CA GLU A 66 -9.86 8.39 9.02
C GLU A 66 -8.61 7.51 9.06
N LYS A 67 -8.70 6.39 8.36
CA LYS A 67 -7.59 5.46 8.14
C LYS A 67 -7.59 5.05 6.68
N ILE A 68 -6.43 5.07 6.07
CA ILE A 68 -6.16 4.51 4.74
C ILE A 68 -4.93 3.59 4.84
N TYR A 69 -4.79 2.73 3.85
CA TYR A 69 -3.67 1.83 3.68
C TYR A 69 -2.95 2.25 2.41
N LEU A 70 -1.68 2.60 2.53
CA LEU A 70 -0.81 2.87 1.41
C LEU A 70 -0.03 1.60 1.14
N GLU A 71 -0.15 1.04 -0.06
CA GLU A 71 0.55 -0.18 -0.44
C GLU A 71 1.53 0.09 -1.59
N ARG A 72 2.66 -0.60 -1.53
CA ARG A 72 3.64 -0.73 -2.60
C ARG A 72 3.71 -2.19 -3.02
N GLY A 73 3.31 -2.47 -4.26
CA GLY A 73 3.58 -3.73 -4.94
C GLY A 73 4.87 -3.64 -5.76
N GLU A 74 5.60 -4.73 -5.86
CA GLU A 74 6.74 -4.87 -6.78
C GLU A 74 6.74 -6.29 -7.35
N ASP A 75 6.33 -6.40 -8.61
CA ASP A 75 6.46 -7.60 -9.45
C ASP A 75 7.42 -7.26 -10.62
N ASP A 76 6.88 -6.82 -11.77
CA ASP A 76 7.67 -6.31 -12.90
C ASP A 76 8.00 -4.81 -12.77
N GLU A 77 7.04 -4.03 -12.27
CA GLU A 77 7.14 -2.59 -12.02
C GLU A 77 6.69 -2.26 -10.58
N VAL A 78 7.11 -1.10 -10.07
CA VAL A 78 6.67 -0.62 -8.75
C VAL A 78 5.32 0.06 -8.92
N GLU A 79 4.32 -0.45 -8.22
CA GLU A 79 2.98 0.12 -8.22
C GLU A 79 2.62 0.60 -6.82
N TRP A 80 1.94 1.74 -6.76
CA TRP A 80 1.46 2.33 -5.51
C TRP A 80 -0.06 2.41 -5.53
N SER A 81 -0.67 2.08 -4.40
CA SER A 81 -2.11 2.19 -4.23
C SER A 81 -2.48 2.75 -2.86
N VAL A 82 -3.65 3.38 -2.80
CA VAL A 82 -4.28 3.78 -1.55
C VAL A 82 -5.65 3.14 -1.46
N SER A 83 -5.89 2.42 -0.36
CA SER A 83 -7.15 1.77 -0.08
C SER A 83 -7.71 2.14 1.30
N LYS A 84 -8.99 1.81 1.51
CA LYS A 84 -9.66 1.88 2.80
C LYS A 84 -10.63 0.73 2.94
N LYS A 85 -10.96 0.39 4.18
CA LYS A 85 -11.92 -0.69 4.46
C LYS A 85 -13.27 -0.41 3.79
N LEU A 86 -13.71 -1.36 2.99
CA LEU A 86 -15.04 -1.45 2.44
C LEU A 86 -15.82 -2.46 3.29
N PRO A 87 -16.93 -2.07 3.94
CA PRO A 87 -17.79 -3.05 4.59
C PRO A 87 -18.23 -4.09 3.56
N ILE A 88 -17.98 -5.37 3.81
CA ILE A 88 -18.28 -6.44 2.82
C ILE A 88 -19.74 -6.42 2.34
N GLY A 89 -20.68 -6.03 3.20
CA GLY A 89 -22.10 -5.88 2.84
C GLY A 89 -22.43 -4.65 1.99
N ALA A 90 -21.46 -3.82 1.64
CA ALA A 90 -21.59 -2.75 0.66
C ALA A 90 -21.37 -3.24 -0.78
N ILE A 91 -20.87 -4.47 -0.95
CA ILE A 91 -20.81 -5.17 -2.24
C ILE A 91 -22.15 -5.87 -2.46
N GLU A 92 -22.73 -5.71 -3.64
CA GLU A 92 -24.04 -6.27 -3.95
C GLU A 92 -24.01 -7.81 -3.98
N GLY A 93 -25.07 -8.42 -3.43
CA GLY A 93 -25.16 -9.86 -3.28
C GLY A 93 -24.61 -10.37 -1.95
N ASN A 94 -24.29 -11.67 -1.89
CA ASN A 94 -23.69 -12.31 -0.72
C ASN A 94 -22.39 -12.99 -1.15
N ILE A 95 -21.35 -12.16 -1.31
CA ILE A 95 -20.04 -12.60 -1.78
C ILE A 95 -19.42 -13.68 -0.88
N PRO A 96 -19.41 -13.53 0.47
CA PRO A 96 -18.89 -14.58 1.35
C PRO A 96 -19.55 -15.93 1.12
N ARG A 97 -20.89 -15.96 1.00
CA ARG A 97 -21.62 -17.20 0.75
C ARG A 97 -21.27 -17.80 -0.61
N HIS A 98 -21.11 -16.97 -1.64
CA HIS A 98 -20.70 -17.46 -2.96
C HIS A 98 -19.32 -18.12 -2.90
N ILE A 99 -18.34 -17.46 -2.28
CA ILE A 99 -16.98 -18.00 -2.12
C ILE A 99 -17.02 -19.31 -1.33
N ILE A 100 -17.78 -19.39 -0.23
CA ILE A 100 -17.92 -20.63 0.55
C ILE A 100 -18.55 -21.78 -0.27
N GLU A 101 -19.53 -21.47 -1.14
CA GLU A 101 -20.26 -22.47 -1.90
C GLU A 101 -19.53 -22.94 -3.16
N PHE A 102 -18.77 -22.05 -3.81
CA PHE A 102 -18.15 -22.28 -5.11
C PHE A 102 -16.61 -22.28 -5.07
N GLU A 103 -16.01 -22.03 -3.90
CA GLU A 103 -14.57 -21.84 -3.68
C GLU A 103 -13.96 -20.60 -4.37
N ASP A 104 -14.75 -19.88 -5.16
CA ASP A 104 -14.37 -18.65 -5.88
C ASP A 104 -15.49 -17.60 -5.81
N PRO A 105 -15.16 -16.30 -5.94
CA PRO A 105 -16.16 -15.24 -6.09
C PRO A 105 -16.75 -15.24 -7.51
N PRO A 106 -17.83 -14.48 -7.74
CA PRO A 106 -18.27 -14.18 -9.10
C PRO A 106 -17.17 -13.42 -9.88
N ASN A 107 -17.12 -13.56 -11.20
CA ASN A 107 -16.17 -12.83 -12.05
C ASN A 107 -16.44 -11.31 -12.14
N GLN A 108 -17.56 -10.85 -11.59
CA GLN A 108 -17.99 -9.46 -11.60
C GLN A 108 -18.73 -9.16 -10.31
N ILE A 109 -18.43 -8.00 -9.71
CA ILE A 109 -19.13 -7.49 -8.54
C ILE A 109 -19.62 -6.07 -8.80
N GLU A 110 -20.63 -5.65 -8.04
CA GLU A 110 -21.08 -4.26 -8.00
C GLU A 110 -20.87 -3.71 -6.59
N ALA A 111 -20.21 -2.56 -6.47
CA ALA A 111 -20.02 -1.86 -5.22
C ALA A 111 -20.31 -0.38 -5.43
N LYS A 112 -21.20 0.19 -4.62
CA LYS A 112 -21.59 1.61 -4.68
C LYS A 112 -22.05 2.09 -6.06
N GLY A 113 -22.72 1.20 -6.83
CA GLY A 113 -23.21 1.52 -8.17
C GLY A 113 -22.13 1.54 -9.26
N LYS A 114 -20.91 1.04 -8.96
CA LYS A 114 -19.85 0.82 -9.94
C LYS A 114 -19.58 -0.67 -10.10
N THR A 115 -19.34 -1.08 -11.33
CA THR A 115 -18.98 -2.45 -11.70
C THR A 115 -17.48 -2.65 -11.62
N TYR A 116 -17.07 -3.78 -11.07
CA TYR A 116 -15.69 -4.25 -11.09
C TYR A 116 -15.63 -5.70 -11.60
N TYR A 117 -14.53 -6.05 -12.24
CA TYR A 117 -14.28 -7.35 -12.86
C TYR A 117 -13.08 -8.00 -12.20
N LEU A 118 -13.16 -9.31 -11.97
CA LEU A 118 -12.07 -10.09 -11.40
C LEU A 118 -10.85 -9.99 -12.31
N ASP A 119 -9.73 -9.55 -11.75
CA ASP A 119 -8.46 -9.35 -12.46
C ASP A 119 -7.43 -10.37 -11.99
N GLU A 120 -7.17 -10.40 -10.68
CA GLU A 120 -6.20 -11.28 -10.05
C GLU A 120 -6.78 -12.02 -8.84
N SER A 121 -6.20 -13.18 -8.54
CA SER A 121 -6.46 -13.89 -7.30
C SER A 121 -5.25 -14.70 -6.87
N GLY A 122 -5.02 -14.80 -5.57
CA GLY A 122 -3.86 -15.50 -5.06
C GLY A 122 -3.94 -15.77 -3.56
N SER A 123 -3.14 -16.74 -3.11
CA SER A 123 -2.90 -16.94 -1.68
C SER A 123 -1.65 -16.18 -1.26
N ALA A 124 -1.71 -15.49 -0.14
CA ALA A 124 -0.59 -14.72 0.38
C ALA A 124 -0.41 -14.93 1.88
N TYR A 125 0.74 -14.46 2.39
CA TYR A 125 1.03 -14.41 3.81
C TYR A 125 1.21 -12.97 4.29
N PHE A 126 0.46 -12.60 5.33
CA PHE A 126 0.55 -11.32 5.99
C PHE A 126 1.48 -11.37 7.22
N TYR A 127 2.33 -10.36 7.34
CA TYR A 127 3.23 -10.15 8.47
C TYR A 127 2.94 -8.79 9.11
N LYS A 128 2.26 -8.81 10.25
CA LYS A 128 2.04 -7.61 11.06
C LYS A 128 3.36 -7.05 11.56
N GLY A 129 3.66 -5.78 11.29
CA GLY A 129 4.97 -5.20 11.63
C GLY A 129 6.10 -5.64 10.68
N GLY A 130 5.76 -6.25 9.54
CA GLY A 130 6.69 -6.68 8.49
C GLY A 130 7.53 -7.92 8.79
N ARG A 131 7.34 -8.56 9.96
CA ARG A 131 8.08 -9.76 10.37
C ARG A 131 7.34 -10.56 11.44
N GLY A 132 7.78 -11.79 11.66
CA GLY A 132 7.33 -12.63 12.77
C GLY A 132 6.28 -13.65 12.35
N GLN A 133 5.19 -13.76 13.10
CA GLN A 133 4.15 -14.73 12.78
C GLN A 133 3.44 -14.34 11.49
N ARG A 134 3.40 -15.28 10.54
CA ARG A 134 2.65 -15.12 9.31
C ARG A 134 1.21 -15.61 9.47
N ILE A 135 0.29 -14.95 8.79
CA ILE A 135 -1.12 -15.32 8.70
C ILE A 135 -1.45 -15.50 7.22
N GLY A 136 -1.93 -16.68 6.84
CA GLY A 136 -2.31 -16.96 5.44
C GLY A 136 -3.71 -16.45 5.14
N PHE A 137 -3.90 -15.96 3.91
CA PHE A 137 -5.19 -15.53 3.37
C PHE A 137 -5.24 -15.78 1.86
N ILE A 138 -6.45 -15.69 1.30
CA ILE A 138 -6.69 -15.65 -0.14
C ILE A 138 -7.24 -14.27 -0.47
N ALA A 139 -6.76 -13.66 -1.55
CA ALA A 139 -7.25 -12.39 -2.05
C ALA A 139 -7.80 -12.57 -3.47
N TRP A 140 -8.81 -11.77 -3.78
CA TRP A 140 -9.34 -11.56 -5.13
C TRP A 140 -9.43 -10.06 -5.38
N ASP A 141 -8.75 -9.61 -6.41
CA ASP A 141 -8.70 -8.22 -6.82
C ASP A 141 -9.63 -7.99 -8.01
N PHE A 142 -10.50 -7.00 -7.84
CA PHE A 142 -11.47 -6.61 -8.85
C PHE A 142 -11.15 -5.20 -9.31
N ILE A 143 -11.01 -4.99 -10.61
CA ILE A 143 -10.70 -3.69 -11.20
C ILE A 143 -11.89 -3.15 -11.99
N ASP A 144 -12.04 -1.83 -12.04
CA ASP A 144 -13.05 -1.20 -12.88
C ASP A 144 -12.70 -1.23 -14.38
N GLU A 145 -13.63 -0.78 -15.22
CA GLU A 145 -13.42 -0.71 -16.68
C GLU A 145 -12.26 0.20 -17.09
N GLU A 146 -11.95 1.21 -16.26
CA GLU A 146 -10.91 2.19 -16.53
C GLU A 146 -9.52 1.75 -16.08
N GLY A 147 -9.42 0.74 -15.22
CA GLY A 147 -8.17 0.33 -14.60
C GLY A 147 -7.70 1.24 -13.46
N GLU A 148 -8.57 2.10 -12.92
CA GLU A 148 -8.17 3.18 -12.00
C GLU A 148 -8.51 2.87 -10.53
N ASN A 149 -9.61 2.15 -10.31
CA ASN A 149 -10.10 1.80 -8.98
C ASN A 149 -10.24 0.29 -8.87
N PHE A 150 -10.03 -0.20 -7.65
CA PHE A 150 -10.14 -1.61 -7.34
C PHE A 150 -10.96 -1.87 -6.08
N VAL A 151 -11.42 -3.10 -5.96
CA VAL A 151 -11.97 -3.70 -4.75
C VAL A 151 -11.24 -5.01 -4.53
N THR A 152 -10.60 -5.13 -3.37
CA THR A 152 -9.97 -6.38 -2.93
C THR A 152 -10.89 -7.06 -1.93
N ILE A 153 -11.14 -8.35 -2.12
CA ILE A 153 -11.82 -9.20 -1.13
C ILE A 153 -10.82 -10.21 -0.61
N GLU A 154 -10.73 -10.32 0.72
CA GLU A 154 -9.81 -11.23 1.37
C GLU A 154 -10.57 -12.26 2.21
N GLN A 155 -10.13 -13.52 2.16
CA GLN A 155 -10.58 -14.58 3.04
C GLN A 155 -9.47 -14.98 4.01
N TRP A 156 -9.75 -14.81 5.31
CA TRP A 156 -8.88 -15.14 6.41
C TRP A 156 -9.39 -16.41 7.13
N GLY A 157 -8.66 -17.51 7.00
CA GLY A 157 -9.14 -18.81 7.49
C GLY A 157 -10.36 -19.28 6.70
N GLU A 158 -11.35 -19.90 7.36
CA GLU A 158 -12.48 -20.53 6.66
C GLU A 158 -13.64 -19.57 6.39
N GLU A 159 -13.98 -18.68 7.32
CA GLU A 159 -15.24 -17.91 7.27
C GLU A 159 -15.09 -16.40 7.54
N ALA A 160 -13.87 -15.88 7.74
CA ALA A 160 -13.67 -14.46 7.94
C ALA A 160 -13.34 -13.76 6.62
N PHE A 161 -14.15 -12.76 6.27
CA PHE A 161 -13.99 -11.99 5.04
C PHE A 161 -13.77 -10.53 5.36
N GLU A 162 -12.81 -9.92 4.70
CA GLU A 162 -12.59 -8.48 4.68
C GLU A 162 -12.66 -7.97 3.24
N ALA A 163 -12.92 -6.67 3.09
CA ALA A 163 -12.84 -6.02 1.80
C ALA A 163 -12.24 -4.62 1.95
N ALA A 164 -11.53 -4.21 0.90
CA ALA A 164 -11.00 -2.87 0.74
C ALA A 164 -11.44 -2.32 -0.62
N GLU A 165 -11.61 -1.00 -0.69
CA GLU A 165 -11.73 -0.29 -1.96
C GLU A 165 -10.57 0.69 -2.05
N GLY A 166 -10.01 0.86 -3.24
CA GLY A 166 -8.86 1.72 -3.44
C GLY A 166 -8.72 2.22 -4.86
N ARG A 167 -7.65 2.97 -5.06
CA ARG A 167 -7.20 3.45 -6.37
C ARG A 167 -5.68 3.40 -6.45
N TYR A 168 -5.18 3.32 -7.67
CA TYR A 168 -3.77 3.52 -7.93
C TYR A 168 -3.39 4.99 -7.75
N VAL A 169 -2.17 5.21 -7.28
CA VAL A 169 -1.64 6.53 -6.94
C VAL A 169 -0.21 6.65 -7.42
N GLU A 170 0.26 7.88 -7.54
CA GLU A 170 1.63 8.18 -7.92
C GLU A 170 2.41 8.76 -6.73
N GLU A 171 3.73 8.50 -6.67
CA GLU A 171 4.55 9.00 -5.57
C GLU A 171 4.49 10.53 -5.42
N TYR A 172 4.35 11.27 -6.53
CA TYR A 172 4.27 12.73 -6.50
C TYR A 172 2.97 13.27 -5.88
N GLU A 173 1.94 12.43 -5.69
CA GLU A 173 0.71 12.82 -4.96
C GLU A 173 0.97 12.99 -3.46
N PHE A 174 2.08 12.43 -2.96
CA PHE A 174 2.50 12.53 -1.57
C PHE A 174 3.57 13.60 -1.43
N THR A 175 3.35 14.52 -0.49
CA THR A 175 4.26 15.64 -0.25
C THR A 175 4.55 15.78 1.23
N ASN A 176 5.50 16.66 1.57
CA ASN A 176 5.83 16.99 2.97
C ASN A 176 6.07 15.74 3.84
N ILE A 177 6.77 14.74 3.29
CA ILE A 177 7.22 13.57 4.05
C ILE A 177 8.21 14.05 5.10
N LEU A 178 7.90 13.85 6.37
CA LEU A 178 8.66 14.37 7.51
C LEU A 178 8.73 13.33 8.64
N PRO A 179 9.89 13.17 9.30
CA PRO A 179 9.94 12.38 10.53
C PRO A 179 9.15 13.05 11.65
N GLY A 180 8.45 12.26 12.46
CA GLY A 180 7.83 12.76 13.69
C GLY A 180 8.86 13.25 14.70
N LEU A 181 8.45 14.18 15.57
CA LEU A 181 9.31 14.87 16.54
C LEU A 181 9.89 14.00 17.68
N ASN A 182 9.74 12.68 17.63
CA ASN A 182 10.24 11.78 18.68
C ASN A 182 11.51 11.05 18.20
N SER A 183 12.66 11.64 18.55
CA SER A 183 13.98 10.98 18.55
C SER A 183 14.20 10.18 19.83
#